data_AF-A0A380CPT5-F1
#
_entry.id   AF-A0A380CPT5-F1
#
_cell.length_a   1.000
_cell.length_b   1.000
_cell.length_c   1.000
_cell.angle_alpha   90.00
_cell.angle_beta   90.00
_cell.angle_gamma   90.00
#
_symmetry.space_group_name_H-M   'P 1'
#
loop_
_entity.id
_entity.type
_entity.pdbx_description
1 polymer ?
#
loop_
_entity_poly.entity_id
_entity_poly.type
_entity_poly.pdbx_seq_one_letter_code
_entity_poly.pdbx_strand_id
1 'polypeptide(L)'
;MNLNLYPYQYNFIADKVAHLLNVYHSVNDPKTVTSIQEAVREDILQTFPSTNSEITNSIEVLMNRKCSTAQAEKVLKSFQSYVIPFEHPTKKQVERVFKKVKKLKTPFISDEVLLESTYIGWNDIASNRKYIIYYDNNHQLQGFYGDITQNTVKGFCAICNKQSNVTLFTRKTKATSDGRYTKKGDYICLDSTKCNQQLSAIQQFYQFLTKIEAQ
;
A
#
# COMPACT_ATOMS: atom_id res chain seq x y z
N MET A 1 -23.66 -0.74 10.68
CA MET A 1 -22.97 0.28 9.85
C MET A 1 -21.57 -0.23 9.59
N ASN A 2 -21.08 -0.16 8.34
CA ASN A 2 -19.74 -0.62 8.00
C ASN A 2 -18.75 0.53 8.27
N LEU A 3 -17.85 0.35 9.24
CA LEU A 3 -16.84 1.33 9.62
C LEU A 3 -15.44 0.94 9.13
N ASN A 4 -15.35 -0.12 8.35
CA ASN A 4 -14.09 -0.77 8.07
C ASN A 4 -13.26 0.00 7.03
N LEU A 5 -11.96 0.03 7.28
CA LEU A 5 -10.93 0.55 6.39
C LEU A 5 -10.11 -0.60 5.79
N TYR A 6 -9.55 -0.36 4.62
CA TYR A 6 -8.45 -1.16 4.08
C TYR A 6 -7.09 -0.51 4.41
N PRO A 7 -5.98 -1.28 4.39
CA PRO A 7 -4.67 -0.75 4.76
C PRO A 7 -4.24 0.50 3.97
N TYR A 8 -4.50 0.55 2.65
CA TYR A 8 -4.18 1.75 1.86
C TYR A 8 -5.01 2.98 2.25
N GLN A 9 -6.26 2.79 2.71
CA GLN A 9 -7.12 3.87 3.18
C GLN A 9 -6.62 4.41 4.53
N TYR A 10 -6.15 3.52 5.41
CA TYR A 10 -5.47 3.91 6.63
C TYR A 10 -4.22 4.75 6.35
N ASN A 11 -3.38 4.29 5.42
CA ASN A 11 -2.18 5.02 5.02
C ASN A 11 -2.51 6.38 4.39
N PHE A 12 -3.61 6.49 3.64
CA PHE A 12 -4.10 7.76 3.13
C PHE A 12 -4.45 8.73 4.26
N ILE A 13 -5.20 8.27 5.27
CA ILE A 13 -5.51 9.08 6.45
C ILE A 13 -4.22 9.51 7.17
N ALA A 14 -3.28 8.59 7.37
CA ALA A 14 -1.99 8.91 8.00
C ALA A 14 -1.19 9.96 7.21
N ASP A 15 -1.13 9.85 5.87
CA ASP A 15 -0.52 10.84 4.98
C ASP A 15 -1.18 12.23 5.15
N LYS A 16 -2.52 12.29 5.23
CA LYS A 16 -3.29 13.53 5.41
C LYS A 16 -3.07 14.16 6.78
N VAL A 17 -3.03 13.36 7.83
CA VAL A 17 -2.73 13.82 9.19
C VAL A 17 -1.30 14.37 9.29
N ALA A 18 -0.32 13.69 8.71
CA ALA A 18 1.05 14.18 8.67
C ALA A 18 1.16 15.52 7.92
N HIS A 19 0.43 15.67 6.80
CA HIS A 19 0.35 16.94 6.08
C HIS A 19 -0.27 18.05 6.94
N LEU A 20 -1.38 17.77 7.63
CA LEU A 20 -2.05 18.74 8.51
C LEU A 20 -1.14 19.23 9.64
N LEU A 21 -0.42 18.33 10.30
CA LEU A 21 0.54 18.70 11.35
C LEU A 21 1.64 19.60 10.81
N ASN A 22 2.21 19.27 9.65
CA ASN A 22 3.21 20.11 9.01
C ASN A 22 2.66 21.52 8.74
N VAL A 23 1.42 21.62 8.25
CA VAL A 23 0.74 22.91 8.01
C VAL A 23 0.56 23.70 9.31
N TYR A 24 0.15 23.06 10.40
CA TYR A 24 0.04 23.74 11.71
C TYR A 24 1.38 24.30 12.21
N HIS A 25 2.49 23.66 11.86
CA HIS A 25 3.84 24.11 12.24
C HIS A 25 4.42 25.16 11.30
N SER A 26 4.18 25.07 9.99
CA SER A 26 4.90 25.87 9.00
C SER A 26 4.08 27.02 8.39
N VAL A 27 2.76 27.02 8.52
CA VAL A 27 1.87 28.01 7.88
C VAL A 27 1.31 29.00 8.89
N ASN A 28 1.57 30.29 8.64
CA ASN A 28 1.11 31.37 9.52
C ASN A 28 -0.28 31.91 9.18
N ASP A 29 -0.66 31.91 7.89
CA ASP A 29 -1.94 32.46 7.43
C ASP A 29 -3.14 31.63 7.95
N PRO A 30 -4.00 32.19 8.82
CA PRO A 30 -5.10 31.44 9.43
C PRO A 30 -6.12 30.94 8.42
N LYS A 31 -6.39 31.70 7.35
CA LYS A 31 -7.39 31.32 6.33
C LYS A 31 -6.93 30.07 5.56
N THR A 32 -5.67 30.05 5.14
CA THR A 32 -5.05 28.90 4.48
C THR A 32 -5.08 27.67 5.39
N VAL A 33 -4.73 27.84 6.67
CA VAL A 33 -4.79 26.74 7.65
C VAL A 33 -6.21 26.19 7.77
N THR A 34 -7.22 27.05 7.92
CA THR A 34 -8.63 26.61 7.99
C THR A 34 -9.07 25.89 6.71
N SER A 35 -8.74 26.41 5.53
CA SER A 35 -9.10 25.74 4.27
C SER A 35 -8.48 24.35 4.14
N ILE A 36 -7.20 24.19 4.51
CA ILE A 36 -6.53 22.89 4.50
C ILE A 36 -7.14 21.96 5.55
N GLN A 37 -7.44 22.49 6.74
CA GLN A 37 -8.07 21.72 7.82
C GLN A 37 -9.43 21.15 7.38
N GLU A 38 -10.31 21.96 6.78
CA GLU A 38 -11.60 21.49 6.28
C GLU A 38 -11.44 20.47 5.15
N ALA A 39 -10.47 20.66 4.24
CA ALA A 39 -10.19 19.70 3.18
C ALA A 39 -9.70 18.35 3.74
N VAL A 40 -8.78 18.37 4.71
CA VAL A 40 -8.30 17.15 5.38
C VAL A 40 -9.41 16.47 6.18
N ARG A 41 -10.26 17.24 6.88
CA ARG A 41 -11.43 16.69 7.57
C ARG A 41 -12.32 15.92 6.60
N GLU A 42 -12.68 16.55 5.48
CA GLU A 42 -13.53 15.94 4.45
C GLU A 42 -12.88 14.69 3.86
N ASP A 43 -11.60 14.75 3.49
CA ASP A 43 -10.84 13.60 2.96
C ASP A 43 -10.90 12.39 3.91
N ILE A 44 -10.70 12.62 5.22
CA ILE A 44 -10.74 11.55 6.22
C ILE A 44 -12.17 11.00 6.37
N LEU A 45 -13.18 11.88 6.47
CA LEU A 45 -14.59 11.47 6.60
C LEU A 45 -15.06 10.62 5.40
N GLN A 46 -14.73 11.04 4.17
CA GLN A 46 -15.09 10.34 2.95
C GLN A 46 -14.36 9.00 2.79
N THR A 47 -13.23 8.81 3.48
CA THR A 47 -12.49 7.54 3.45
C THR A 47 -13.24 6.44 4.19
N PHE A 48 -14.02 6.78 5.23
CA PHE A 48 -14.87 5.84 5.95
C PHE A 48 -16.18 5.59 5.20
N PRO A 49 -16.65 4.34 5.05
CA PRO A 49 -17.95 4.07 4.42
C PRO A 49 -19.13 4.64 5.21
N SER A 50 -18.98 4.75 6.53
CA SER A 50 -19.90 5.46 7.42
C SER A 50 -19.14 5.92 8.67
N THR A 51 -19.67 6.92 9.37
CA THR A 51 -19.02 7.50 10.56
C THR A 51 -19.91 7.38 11.78
N ASN A 52 -19.31 7.22 12.95
CA ASN A 52 -19.99 7.29 14.25
C ASN A 52 -19.41 8.45 15.07
N SER A 53 -19.98 8.70 16.26
CA SER A 53 -19.52 9.76 17.15
C SER A 53 -18.06 9.58 17.58
N GLU A 54 -17.57 8.35 17.74
CA GLU A 54 -16.17 8.09 18.13
C GLU A 54 -15.18 8.52 17.04
N ILE A 55 -15.46 8.17 15.78
CA ILE A 55 -14.65 8.57 14.63
C ILE A 55 -14.69 10.09 14.49
N THR A 56 -15.89 10.71 14.50
CA THR A 56 -16.02 12.16 14.38
C THR A 56 -15.28 12.89 15.50
N ASN A 57 -15.43 12.45 16.76
CA ASN A 57 -14.72 13.05 17.88
C ASN A 57 -13.20 12.91 17.75
N SER A 58 -12.71 11.75 17.26
CA SER A 58 -11.29 11.52 17.00
C SER A 58 -10.75 12.46 15.91
N ILE A 59 -11.53 12.70 14.85
CA ILE A 59 -11.19 13.65 13.80
C ILE A 59 -11.13 15.07 14.37
N GLU A 60 -12.08 15.48 15.22
CA GLU A 60 -12.07 16.82 15.81
C GLU A 60 -10.86 17.08 16.72
N VAL A 61 -10.29 16.04 17.35
CA VAL A 61 -9.01 16.16 18.06
C VAL A 61 -7.88 16.57 17.11
N LEU A 62 -7.87 16.03 15.88
CA LEU A 62 -6.89 16.38 14.86
C LEU A 62 -7.08 17.80 14.34
N MET A 63 -8.32 18.32 14.32
CA MET A 63 -8.66 19.66 13.84
C MET A 63 -8.28 20.78 14.82
N ASN A 64 -7.70 20.44 15.98
CA ASN A 64 -7.14 21.42 16.89
C ASN A 64 -5.75 21.85 16.39
N ARG A 65 -5.55 23.14 16.10
CA ARG A 65 -4.25 23.69 15.69
C ARG A 65 -3.10 23.42 16.67
N LYS A 66 -3.41 23.19 17.95
CA LYS A 66 -2.41 22.81 18.98
C LYS A 66 -2.21 21.29 19.09
N CYS A 67 -2.77 20.50 18.19
CA CYS A 67 -2.61 19.06 18.17
C CYS A 67 -1.13 18.71 18.03
N SER A 68 -0.63 17.95 18.99
CA SER A 68 0.73 17.44 18.98
C SER A 68 0.84 16.15 18.16
N THR A 69 2.05 15.83 17.70
CA THR A 69 2.35 14.55 17.04
C THR A 69 1.90 13.35 17.88
N ALA A 70 2.11 13.38 19.20
CA ALA A 70 1.68 12.30 20.09
C ALA A 70 0.15 12.15 20.20
N GLN A 71 -0.61 13.24 20.09
CA GLN A 71 -2.08 13.17 20.03
C GLN A 71 -2.54 12.60 18.70
N ALA A 72 -1.93 13.03 17.60
CA ALA A 72 -2.23 12.50 16.27
C ALA A 72 -1.93 11.01 16.17
N GLU A 73 -0.80 10.54 16.70
CA GLU A 73 -0.45 9.12 16.76
C GLU A 73 -1.46 8.30 17.56
N LYS A 74 -1.99 8.83 18.67
CA LYS A 74 -3.06 8.15 19.45
C LYS A 74 -4.34 8.01 18.63
N VAL A 75 -4.73 9.05 17.89
CA VAL A 75 -5.89 9.00 17.00
C VAL A 75 -5.66 8.02 15.84
N LEU A 76 -4.50 8.05 15.19
CA LEU A 76 -4.17 7.10 14.14
C LEU A 76 -4.14 5.66 14.67
N LYS A 77 -3.68 5.44 15.91
CA LYS A 77 -3.72 4.13 16.54
C LYS A 77 -5.15 3.65 16.83
N SER A 78 -6.07 4.54 17.21
CA SER A 78 -7.48 4.16 17.35
C SER A 78 -8.08 3.78 16.00
N PHE A 79 -7.75 4.49 14.93
CA PHE A 79 -8.23 4.15 13.58
C PHE A 79 -7.73 2.81 13.05
N GLN A 80 -6.58 2.32 13.54
CA GLN A 80 -6.05 1.01 13.16
C GLN A 80 -7.00 -0.14 13.54
N SER A 81 -7.82 0.02 14.58
CA SER A 81 -8.82 -0.98 14.99
C SER A 81 -9.96 -1.19 13.99
N TYR A 82 -10.16 -0.25 13.05
CA TYR A 82 -11.13 -0.37 11.97
C TYR A 82 -10.53 -0.98 10.70
N VAL A 83 -9.22 -1.26 10.67
CA VAL A 83 -8.56 -1.82 9.49
C VAL A 83 -8.87 -3.30 9.37
N ILE A 84 -9.41 -3.72 8.23
CA ILE A 84 -9.48 -5.12 7.83
C ILE A 84 -8.09 -5.52 7.35
N PRO A 85 -7.40 -6.45 8.03
CA PRO A 85 -6.12 -6.97 7.58
C PRO A 85 -6.23 -7.67 6.23
N PHE A 86 -5.12 -7.76 5.52
CA PHE A 86 -5.00 -8.67 4.38
C PHE A 86 -5.37 -10.09 4.83
N GLU A 87 -6.26 -10.77 4.10
CA GLU A 87 -6.64 -12.13 4.44
C GLU A 87 -5.42 -13.06 4.28
N HIS A 88 -5.07 -13.79 5.35
CA HIS A 88 -3.94 -14.71 5.26
C HIS A 88 -4.25 -15.83 4.24
N PRO A 89 -3.50 -15.94 3.14
CA PRO A 89 -3.76 -16.95 2.14
C PRO A 89 -3.32 -18.33 2.65
N THR A 90 -4.11 -19.36 2.37
CA THR A 90 -3.68 -20.73 2.64
C THR A 90 -2.54 -21.14 1.71
N LYS A 91 -1.69 -22.06 2.15
CA LYS A 91 -0.62 -22.63 1.33
C LYS A 91 -1.12 -23.14 -0.02
N LYS A 92 -2.28 -23.82 -0.05
CA LYS A 92 -2.91 -24.34 -1.27
C LYS A 92 -3.33 -23.23 -2.24
N GLN A 93 -3.83 -22.09 -1.75
CA GLN A 93 -4.17 -20.94 -2.60
C GLN A 93 -2.90 -20.37 -3.24
N VAL A 94 -1.83 -20.16 -2.46
CA VAL A 94 -0.55 -19.64 -2.98
C VAL A 94 0.07 -20.60 -4.01
N GLU A 95 0.06 -21.90 -3.75
CA GLU A 95 0.53 -22.93 -4.70
C GLU A 95 -0.29 -22.92 -6.01
N ARG A 96 -1.61 -22.70 -5.93
CA ARG A 96 -2.48 -22.59 -7.10
C ARG A 96 -2.14 -21.37 -7.96
N VAL A 97 -1.93 -20.21 -7.33
CA VAL A 97 -1.50 -18.97 -8.01
C VAL A 97 -0.18 -19.19 -8.74
N PHE A 98 0.78 -19.85 -8.10
CA PHE A 98 2.11 -20.09 -8.65
C PHE A 98 2.34 -21.52 -9.14
N LYS A 99 1.34 -22.18 -9.72
CA LYS A 99 1.38 -23.60 -10.14
C LYS A 99 2.57 -24.01 -11.03
N LYS A 100 3.18 -23.06 -11.75
CA LYS A 100 4.34 -23.29 -12.63
C LYS A 100 5.69 -23.20 -11.89
N VAL A 101 5.70 -22.76 -10.64
CA VAL A 101 6.91 -22.57 -9.84
C VAL A 101 7.12 -23.81 -8.98
N LYS A 102 8.15 -24.58 -9.31
CA LYS A 102 8.53 -25.76 -8.51
C LYS A 102 9.17 -25.32 -7.19
N LYS A 103 8.80 -25.97 -6.08
CA LYS A 103 9.36 -25.74 -4.74
C LYS A 103 9.30 -24.26 -4.31
N LEU A 104 8.15 -23.62 -4.50
CA LEU A 104 7.94 -22.24 -4.05
C LEU A 104 8.22 -22.12 -2.54
N LYS A 105 9.12 -21.22 -2.18
CA LYS A 105 9.33 -20.82 -0.79
C LYS A 105 8.43 -19.62 -0.48
N THR A 106 7.51 -19.80 0.45
CA THR A 106 6.65 -18.73 0.96
C THR A 106 7.18 -18.33 2.34
N PRO A 107 7.40 -17.03 2.61
CA PRO A 107 7.81 -16.60 3.94
C PRO A 107 6.65 -16.77 4.93
N PHE A 108 6.98 -16.76 6.22
CA PHE A 108 5.99 -16.49 7.26
C PHE A 108 5.49 -15.04 7.12
N ILE A 109 4.19 -14.84 7.22
CA ILE A 109 3.55 -13.52 7.16
C ILE A 109 2.90 -13.31 8.53
N SER A 110 3.40 -12.34 9.29
CA SER A 110 2.85 -12.05 10.62
C SER A 110 1.57 -11.23 10.53
N ASP A 111 0.79 -11.21 11.61
CA ASP A 111 -0.46 -10.46 11.68
C ASP A 111 -0.23 -8.95 11.51
N GLU A 112 0.90 -8.42 11.98
CA GLU A 112 1.27 -7.02 11.77
C GLU A 112 1.50 -6.71 10.29
N VAL A 113 2.19 -7.61 9.57
CA VAL A 113 2.39 -7.46 8.13
C VAL A 113 1.05 -7.49 7.39
N LEU A 114 0.13 -8.39 7.78
CA LEU A 114 -1.20 -8.46 7.18
C LEU A 114 -2.01 -7.19 7.43
N LEU A 115 -1.97 -6.66 8.65
CA LEU A 115 -2.69 -5.44 9.06
C LEU A 115 -2.26 -4.21 8.26
N GLU A 116 -0.99 -4.15 7.86
CA GLU A 116 -0.41 -3.01 7.15
C GLU A 116 -0.36 -3.19 5.62
N SER A 117 -0.79 -4.34 5.09
CA SER A 117 -0.56 -4.70 3.69
C SER A 117 -1.81 -4.69 2.82
N THR A 118 -1.71 -3.99 1.70
CA THR A 118 -2.68 -4.07 0.59
C THR A 118 -2.34 -5.23 -0.36
N TYR A 119 -1.06 -5.55 -0.49
CA TYR A 119 -0.56 -6.73 -1.20
C TYR A 119 0.58 -7.35 -0.40
N ILE A 120 0.85 -8.64 -0.57
CA ILE A 120 2.02 -9.28 0.03
C ILE A 120 3.06 -9.51 -1.05
N GLY A 121 4.31 -9.16 -0.78
CA GLY A 121 5.41 -9.46 -1.70
C GLY A 121 6.68 -9.85 -0.98
N TRP A 122 7.41 -10.80 -1.55
CA TRP A 122 8.65 -11.30 -0.97
C TRP A 122 9.71 -11.59 -2.04
N ASN A 123 10.97 -11.56 -1.63
CA ASN A 123 12.11 -11.79 -2.51
C ASN A 123 12.64 -13.22 -2.28
N ASP A 124 12.81 -13.97 -3.36
CA ASP A 124 13.64 -15.17 -3.38
C ASP A 124 15.03 -14.81 -3.88
N ILE A 125 15.97 -14.69 -2.95
CA ILE A 125 17.35 -14.28 -3.21
C ILE A 125 18.06 -15.29 -4.13
N ALA A 126 17.78 -16.58 -3.99
CA ALA A 126 18.46 -17.63 -4.75
C ALA A 126 18.16 -17.55 -6.26
N SER A 127 16.97 -17.08 -6.62
CA SER A 127 16.55 -16.92 -8.01
C SER A 127 16.49 -15.47 -8.49
N ASN A 128 16.87 -14.51 -7.64
CA ASN A 128 16.68 -13.06 -7.87
C ASN A 128 15.26 -12.73 -8.35
N ARG A 129 14.24 -13.28 -7.67
CA ARG A 129 12.84 -13.05 -8.01
C ARG A 129 12.10 -12.35 -6.90
N LYS A 130 11.14 -11.52 -7.29
CA LYS A 130 10.10 -11.04 -6.38
C LYS A 130 8.78 -11.68 -6.75
N TYR A 131 8.09 -12.19 -5.75
CA TYR A 131 6.72 -12.70 -5.82
C TYR A 131 5.80 -11.67 -5.20
N ILE A 132 4.64 -11.45 -5.81
CA ILE A 132 3.59 -10.57 -5.30
C ILE A 132 2.25 -11.31 -5.40
N ILE A 133 1.47 -11.25 -4.34
CA ILE A 133 0.09 -11.72 -4.27
C ILE A 133 -0.81 -10.59 -3.77
N TYR A 134 -2.05 -10.57 -4.25
CA TYR A 134 -3.07 -9.61 -3.88
C TYR A 134 -4.46 -10.21 -4.10
N TYR A 135 -5.48 -9.65 -3.47
CA TYR A 135 -6.86 -9.99 -3.78
C TYR A 135 -7.41 -9.00 -4.81
N ASP A 136 -8.04 -9.50 -5.86
CA ASP A 136 -8.73 -8.65 -6.85
C ASP A 136 -10.10 -8.16 -6.35
N ASN A 137 -10.80 -7.40 -7.18
CA ASN A 137 -12.12 -6.84 -6.83
C ASN A 137 -13.21 -7.91 -6.59
N ASN A 138 -12.98 -9.15 -7.04
CA ASN A 138 -13.88 -10.29 -6.80
C ASN A 138 -13.43 -11.12 -5.59
N HIS A 139 -12.51 -10.61 -4.78
CA HIS A 139 -11.91 -11.29 -3.63
C HIS A 139 -11.21 -12.60 -4.00
N GLN A 140 -10.65 -12.69 -5.21
CA GLN A 140 -9.87 -13.85 -5.65
C GLN A 140 -8.38 -13.56 -5.46
N LEU A 141 -7.67 -14.52 -4.86
CA LEU A 141 -6.22 -14.42 -4.71
C LEU A 141 -5.56 -14.53 -6.09
N GLN A 142 -4.94 -13.44 -6.51
CA GLN A 142 -4.10 -13.34 -7.70
C GLN A 142 -2.63 -13.22 -7.30
N GLY A 143 -1.75 -13.42 -8.26
CA GLY A 143 -0.34 -13.15 -8.04
C GLY A 143 0.52 -13.30 -9.28
N PHE A 144 1.69 -12.71 -9.19
CA PHE A 144 2.67 -12.70 -10.25
C PHE A 144 4.07 -12.68 -9.66
N TYR A 145 5.06 -12.98 -10.50
CA TYR A 145 6.45 -12.89 -10.14
C TYR A 145 7.26 -12.37 -11.32
N GLY A 146 8.45 -11.88 -11.01
CA GLY A 146 9.38 -11.35 -11.99
C GLY A 146 10.80 -11.35 -11.44
N ASP A 147 11.75 -11.15 -12.34
CA ASP A 147 13.16 -11.01 -12.00
C ASP A 147 13.38 -9.62 -11.39
N ILE A 148 14.17 -9.54 -10.32
CA ILE A 148 14.66 -8.28 -9.74
C ILE A 148 16.17 -8.18 -9.94
N THR A 149 16.67 -6.96 -10.13
CA THR A 149 18.12 -6.73 -10.16
C THR A 149 18.71 -6.81 -8.75
N GLN A 150 19.98 -7.22 -8.64
CA GLN A 150 20.68 -7.28 -7.36
C GLN A 150 21.01 -5.89 -6.79
N ASN A 151 21.21 -4.91 -7.68
CA ASN A 151 21.50 -3.54 -7.28
C ASN A 151 20.22 -2.82 -6.84
N THR A 152 20.35 -2.00 -5.81
CA THR A 152 19.33 -1.05 -5.39
C THR A 152 19.79 0.37 -5.64
N VAL A 153 18.85 1.25 -5.95
CA VAL A 153 19.08 2.68 -6.11
C VAL A 153 18.04 3.44 -5.30
N LYS A 154 18.35 4.68 -4.90
CA LYS A 154 17.33 5.59 -4.39
C LYS A 154 16.54 6.15 -5.57
N GLY A 155 15.21 6.03 -5.52
CA GLY A 155 14.35 6.50 -6.61
C GLY A 155 12.88 6.40 -6.24
N PHE A 156 12.00 6.81 -7.15
CA PHE A 156 10.56 6.67 -6.98
C PHE A 156 10.11 5.27 -7.34
N CYS A 157 9.32 4.66 -6.47
CA CYS A 157 8.70 3.37 -6.71
C CYS A 157 7.45 3.52 -7.57
N ALA A 158 7.32 2.73 -8.63
CA ALA A 158 6.16 2.74 -9.52
C ALA A 158 4.87 2.17 -8.90
N ILE A 159 4.92 1.58 -7.69
CA ILE A 159 3.75 1.07 -6.96
C ILE A 159 3.20 2.11 -5.98
N CYS A 160 4.03 2.60 -5.06
CA CYS A 160 3.59 3.54 -4.03
C CYS A 160 3.84 5.01 -4.37
N ASN A 161 4.53 5.29 -5.49
CA ASN A 161 4.91 6.63 -5.94
C ASN A 161 5.68 7.48 -4.91
N LYS A 162 6.28 6.84 -3.90
CA LYS A 162 7.17 7.48 -2.93
C LYS A 162 8.63 7.18 -3.24
N GLN A 163 9.52 8.05 -2.78
CA GLN A 163 10.95 7.80 -2.81
C GLN A 163 11.31 6.68 -1.84
N SER A 164 12.05 5.68 -2.32
CA SER A 164 12.49 4.54 -1.54
C SER A 164 13.78 3.93 -2.12
N ASN A 165 14.24 2.85 -1.50
CA ASN A 165 15.26 1.99 -2.10
C ASN A 165 14.55 1.04 -3.07
N VAL A 166 14.76 1.28 -4.36
CA VAL A 166 14.07 0.59 -5.44
C VAL A 166 15.02 -0.33 -6.20
N THR A 167 14.46 -1.39 -6.78
CA THR A 167 15.13 -2.32 -7.70
C THR A 167 14.31 -2.42 -8.97
N LEU A 168 14.96 -2.67 -10.11
CA LEU A 168 14.25 -2.90 -11.35
C LEU A 168 13.59 -4.28 -11.30
N PHE A 169 12.25 -4.30 -11.31
CA PHE A 169 11.45 -5.51 -11.44
C PHE A 169 11.07 -5.71 -12.89
N THR A 170 11.24 -6.92 -13.42
CA THR A 170 10.86 -7.28 -14.79
C THR A 170 10.07 -8.59 -14.85
N ARG A 171 8.94 -8.57 -15.55
CA ARG A 171 8.10 -9.73 -15.83
C ARG A 171 8.20 -10.09 -17.30
N LYS A 172 8.32 -11.39 -17.60
CA LYS A 172 8.24 -11.90 -18.97
C LYS A 172 6.78 -11.81 -19.44
N THR A 173 6.56 -11.22 -20.60
CA THR A 173 5.25 -11.20 -21.27
C THR A 173 4.96 -12.55 -21.92
N LYS A 174 3.73 -12.72 -22.43
CA LYS A 174 3.39 -13.89 -23.24
C LYS A 174 4.32 -13.97 -24.44
N ALA A 175 4.77 -15.18 -24.76
CA ALA A 175 5.59 -15.39 -25.94
C ALA A 175 4.77 -15.12 -27.21
N THR A 176 5.38 -14.47 -28.19
CA THR A 176 4.84 -14.35 -29.55
C THR A 176 4.88 -15.72 -30.25
N SER A 177 4.16 -15.85 -31.37
CA SER A 177 4.04 -17.11 -32.12
C SER A 177 5.38 -17.70 -32.59
N ASP A 178 6.43 -16.88 -32.65
CA ASP A 178 7.82 -17.23 -32.98
C ASP A 178 8.66 -17.66 -31.75
N GLY A 179 8.06 -17.77 -30.57
CA GLY A 179 8.71 -18.19 -29.32
C GLY A 179 9.53 -17.11 -28.62
N ARG A 180 9.57 -15.88 -29.13
CA ARG A 180 10.21 -14.74 -28.46
C ARG A 180 9.31 -14.18 -27.36
N TYR A 181 9.90 -13.58 -26.34
CA TYR A 181 9.15 -12.88 -25.28
C TYR A 181 9.78 -11.50 -25.04
N THR A 182 8.96 -10.55 -24.60
CA THR A 182 9.45 -9.26 -24.13
C THR A 182 9.48 -9.25 -22.61
N LYS A 183 10.28 -8.35 -22.02
CA LYS A 183 10.24 -8.07 -20.59
C LYS A 183 9.61 -6.70 -20.39
N LYS A 184 8.58 -6.62 -19.55
CA LYS A 184 8.01 -5.36 -19.07
C LYS A 184 8.35 -5.20 -17.60
N GLY A 185 8.67 -3.98 -17.19
CA GLY A 185 9.20 -3.75 -15.86
C GLY A 185 9.30 -2.29 -15.50
N ASP A 186 9.54 -2.05 -14.21
CA ASP A 186 9.79 -0.73 -13.67
C ASP A 186 10.51 -0.83 -12.32
N TYR A 187 11.00 0.29 -11.82
CA TYR A 187 11.56 0.39 -10.48
C TYR A 187 10.47 0.31 -9.43
N ILE A 188 10.58 -0.66 -8.54
CA ILE A 188 9.68 -0.81 -7.38
C ILE A 188 10.50 -0.99 -6.11
N CYS A 189 9.90 -0.72 -4.95
CA CYS A 189 10.53 -0.93 -3.66
C CYS A 189 11.10 -2.36 -3.56
N LEU A 190 12.36 -2.46 -3.10
CA LEU A 190 12.94 -3.77 -2.80
C LEU A 190 12.21 -4.42 -1.61
N ASP A 191 11.89 -3.61 -0.59
CA ASP A 191 11.11 -4.00 0.58
C ASP A 191 9.61 -3.74 0.32
N SER A 192 8.85 -4.83 0.20
CA SER A 192 7.41 -4.75 -0.06
C SER A 192 6.62 -4.33 1.17
N THR A 193 7.09 -4.59 2.40
CA THR A 193 6.41 -4.16 3.63
C THR A 193 6.45 -2.64 3.72
N LYS A 194 7.64 -2.05 3.54
CA LYS A 194 7.79 -0.59 3.46
C LYS A 194 6.97 0.01 2.32
N CYS A 195 6.89 -0.68 1.18
CA CYS A 195 6.08 -0.22 0.06
C CYS A 195 4.59 -0.16 0.40
N ASN A 196 4.08 -1.14 1.16
CA ASN A 196 2.70 -1.17 1.60
C ASN A 196 2.38 -0.05 2.59
N GLN A 197 3.25 0.19 3.57
CA GLN A 197 3.11 1.30 4.52
C GLN A 197 3.07 2.68 3.83
N GLN A 198 3.66 2.78 2.63
CA GLN A 198 3.68 4.00 1.82
C GLN A 198 2.55 4.08 0.78
N LEU A 199 1.81 2.99 0.56
CA LEU A 199 0.77 2.91 -0.46
C LEU A 199 -0.52 3.50 0.11
N SER A 200 -0.88 4.69 -0.34
CA SER A 200 -2.09 5.41 0.07
C SER A 200 -3.20 5.45 -0.99
N ALA A 201 -2.99 4.85 -2.16
CA ALA A 201 -4.01 4.76 -3.20
C ALA A 201 -3.91 3.43 -3.96
N ILE A 202 -4.94 2.59 -3.84
CA ILE A 202 -4.99 1.28 -4.51
C ILE A 202 -4.86 1.38 -6.04
N GLN A 203 -5.33 2.49 -6.62
CA GLN A 203 -5.24 2.74 -8.06
C GLN A 203 -3.80 2.76 -8.56
N GLN A 204 -2.84 3.21 -7.76
CA GLN A 204 -1.42 3.21 -8.12
C GLN A 204 -0.90 1.78 -8.30
N PHE A 205 -1.29 0.87 -7.41
CA PHE A 205 -0.97 -0.55 -7.53
C PHE A 205 -1.60 -1.15 -8.80
N TYR A 206 -2.88 -0.90 -9.06
CA TYR A 206 -3.55 -1.40 -10.27
C TYR A 206 -3.00 -0.82 -11.58
N GLN A 207 -2.57 0.44 -11.58
CA GLN A 207 -1.85 1.03 -12.72
C GLN A 207 -0.53 0.30 -12.98
N PHE A 208 0.22 -0.02 -11.92
CA PHE A 208 1.42 -0.83 -12.04
C PHE A 208 1.13 -2.22 -12.62
N LEU A 209 0.08 -2.92 -12.14
CA LEU A 209 -0.33 -4.22 -12.69
C LEU A 209 -0.59 -4.13 -14.19
N THR A 210 -1.39 -3.15 -14.61
CA THR A 210 -1.72 -2.91 -16.02
C THR A 210 -0.45 -2.70 -16.86
N LYS A 211 0.54 -1.97 -16.33
CA LYS A 211 1.83 -1.71 -17.00
C LYS A 211 2.65 -2.99 -17.21
N ILE A 212 2.68 -3.90 -16.23
CA ILE A 212 3.51 -5.12 -16.30
C ILE A 212 2.80 -6.31 -16.98
N GLU A 213 1.47 -6.29 -17.07
CA GLU A 213 0.68 -7.39 -17.65
C GLU A 213 0.49 -7.30 -19.15
N ALA A 214 0.74 -6.14 -19.74
CA ALA A 214 0.10 -5.70 -20.98
C ALA A 214 0.08 -6.75 -22.12
N GLN A 215 -1.18 -7.12 -22.44
CA GLN A 215 -1.85 -7.65 -23.65
C GLN A 215 -1.17 -8.81 -24.40
#